data_AF-A0A0G0H2A3-F1
#
_entry.id   AF-A0A0G0H2A3-F1
#
_cell.length_a   1.000
_cell.length_b   1.000
_cell.length_c   1.000
_cell.angle_alpha   90.00
_cell.angle_beta   90.00
_cell.angle_gamma   90.00
#
_symmetry.space_group_name_H-M   'P 1'
#
loop_
_entity.id
_entity.type
_entity.pdbx_description
1 polymer ?
#
loop_
_entity_poly.entity_id
_entity_poly.type
_entity_poly.pdbx_seq_one_letter_code
_entity_poly.pdbx_strand_id
1 'polypeptide(L)'
;MSVDHPLMLPIKDIIIENERVKTFVFDYNFYVQPGQFCMIWIPGIDEKPFGIVKRDGFEFMITVAAVGDATKALHKMKLGDHIGFRGPYGSSFSMPEKKSFSILTG
;
A
#
# COMPACT_ATOMS: atom_id res chain seq x y z
N MET A 1 1.03 5.44 -16.57
CA MET A 1 1.76 4.29 -17.13
C MET A 1 1.54 3.14 -16.16
N SER A 2 0.74 2.14 -16.53
CA SER A 2 0.55 0.95 -15.69
C SER A 2 1.79 0.08 -15.81
N VAL A 3 2.45 -0.20 -14.68
CA VAL A 3 3.68 -1.00 -14.65
C VAL A 3 3.28 -2.47 -14.71
N ASP A 4 3.54 -3.14 -15.84
CA ASP A 4 3.21 -4.56 -16.02
C ASP A 4 4.12 -5.48 -15.19
N HIS A 5 5.36 -5.02 -14.94
CA HIS A 5 6.37 -5.70 -14.15
C HIS A 5 6.37 -5.26 -12.68
N PRO A 6 6.64 -6.18 -11.73
CA PRO A 6 6.75 -5.81 -10.32
C PRO A 6 7.92 -4.87 -10.08
N LEU A 7 7.63 -3.67 -9.61
CA LEU A 7 8.62 -2.71 -9.17
C LEU A 7 9.08 -3.10 -7.77
N MET A 8 10.31 -3.59 -7.64
CA MET A 8 10.89 -3.95 -6.35
C MET A 8 11.41 -2.69 -5.65
N LEU A 9 10.81 -2.33 -4.52
CA LEU A 9 11.22 -1.18 -3.72
C LEU A 9 11.67 -1.63 -2.32
N PRO A 10 12.77 -1.07 -1.80
CA PRO A 10 13.17 -1.30 -0.42
C PRO A 10 12.22 -0.58 0.54
N ILE A 11 11.93 -1.20 1.68
CA ILE A 11 11.20 -0.57 2.77
C ILE A 11 12.06 0.57 3.35
N LYS A 12 11.59 1.82 3.21
CA LYS A 12 12.25 3.01 3.73
C LYS A 12 12.08 3.12 5.24
N ASP A 13 10.85 2.94 5.72
CA ASP A 13 10.49 3.08 7.13
C ASP A 13 9.35 2.11 7.50
N ILE A 14 9.24 1.76 8.78
CA ILE A 14 8.19 0.89 9.33
C ILE A 14 7.61 1.55 10.58
N ILE A 15 6.36 1.96 10.50
CA ILE A 15 5.60 2.56 11.59
C ILE A 15 4.73 1.47 12.22
N ILE A 16 4.84 1.27 13.53
CA ILE A 16 4.03 0.30 14.26
C ILE A 16 2.80 1.03 14.81
N GLU A 17 1.65 0.82 14.17
CA GLU A 17 0.38 1.42 14.61
C GLU A 17 -0.16 0.67 15.84
N ASN A 18 -0.06 -0.67 15.85
CA ASN A 18 -0.37 -1.54 16.98
C ASN A 18 0.23 -2.94 16.77
N GLU A 19 -0.03 -3.88 17.69
CA GLU A 19 0.49 -5.26 17.64
C GLU A 19 0.10 -6.03 16.37
N ARG A 20 -1.00 -5.65 15.71
CA ARG A 20 -1.52 -6.31 14.52
C ARG A 20 -1.36 -5.49 13.25
N VAL A 21 -1.07 -4.19 13.34
CA VAL A 21 -1.05 -3.27 12.19
C VAL A 21 0.28 -2.54 12.13
N LYS A 22 0.93 -2.64 10.97
CA LYS A 22 2.14 -1.90 10.64
C LYS A 22 1.94 -1.15 9.34
N THR A 23 2.49 0.05 9.26
CA THR A 23 2.54 0.86 8.06
C THR A 23 3.97 0.85 7.52
N PHE A 24 4.12 0.55 6.23
CA PHE A 24 5.41 0.50 5.55
C PHE A 24 5.51 1.68 4.60
N VAL A 25 6.64 2.39 4.64
CA VAL A 25 6.88 3.61 3.85
C VAL A 25 7.89 3.31 2.75
N PHE A 26 7.66 3.86 1.56
CA PHE A 26 8.50 3.68 0.38
C PHE A 26 8.80 5.02 -0.27
N ASP A 27 10.05 5.20 -0.72
CA ASP A 27 10.50 6.37 -1.46
C ASP A 27 10.32 6.14 -2.96
N TYR A 28 9.12 6.43 -3.46
CA TYR A 28 8.83 6.35 -4.89
C TYR A 28 7.61 7.19 -5.24
N ASN A 29 7.70 7.90 -6.37
CA ASN A 29 6.59 8.69 -6.88
C ASN A 29 5.50 7.80 -7.50
N PHE A 30 4.73 7.13 -6.66
CA PHE A 30 3.63 6.30 -7.13
C PHE A 30 2.41 7.17 -7.43
N TYR A 31 2.12 7.39 -8.71
CA TYR A 31 0.95 8.16 -9.12
C TYR A 31 -0.32 7.33 -8.90
N VAL A 32 -1.02 7.59 -7.79
CA VAL A 32 -2.28 6.94 -7.44
C VAL A 32 -3.38 7.97 -7.22
N GLN A 33 -4.60 7.63 -7.61
CA GLN A 33 -5.80 8.43 -7.35
C GLN A 33 -6.67 7.78 -6.25
N PRO A 34 -7.46 8.56 -5.51
CA PRO A 34 -8.37 8.02 -4.48
C PRO A 34 -9.27 6.92 -5.03
N GLY A 35 -9.35 5.79 -4.32
CA GLY A 35 -10.11 4.60 -4.72
C GLY A 35 -9.30 3.55 -5.48
N GLN A 36 -8.05 3.84 -5.87
CA GLN A 36 -7.15 2.87 -6.47
C GLN A 36 -6.35 2.08 -5.42
N PHE A 37 -5.87 0.91 -5.83
CA PHE A 37 -5.06 0.01 -5.00
C PHE A 37 -3.87 -0.54 -5.80
N CYS A 38 -2.86 -1.09 -5.12
CA CYS A 38 -1.77 -1.82 -5.76
C CYS A 38 -1.79 -3.30 -5.37
N MET A 39 -1.30 -4.14 -6.26
CA MET A 39 -0.94 -5.51 -5.93
C MET A 39 0.48 -5.52 -5.35
N ILE A 40 0.61 -6.06 -4.15
CA ILE A 40 1.87 -6.18 -3.46
C ILE A 40 2.31 -7.63 -3.54
N TRP A 41 3.44 -7.83 -4.20
CA TRP A 41 4.09 -9.12 -4.33
C TRP A 41 5.12 -9.30 -3.22
N ILE A 42 4.90 -10.33 -2.41
CA ILE A 42 5.81 -10.74 -1.33
C ILE A 42 6.65 -11.89 -1.89
N PRO A 43 7.97 -11.69 -2.10
CA PRO A 43 8.81 -12.70 -2.72
C PRO A 43 8.71 -14.06 -2.01
N GLY A 44 8.38 -15.09 -2.78
CA GLY A 44 8.30 -16.48 -2.30
C GLY A 44 7.05 -16.83 -1.48
N ILE A 45 6.05 -15.94 -1.40
CA ILE A 45 4.84 -16.19 -0.59
C ILE A 45 3.56 -16.03 -1.40
N ASP A 46 3.13 -14.81 -1.69
CA ASP A 46 1.84 -14.52 -2.35
C ASP A 46 1.84 -13.08 -2.91
N GLU A 47 0.82 -12.74 -3.70
CA GLU A 47 0.52 -11.39 -4.17
C GLU A 47 -0.89 -11.00 -3.69
N LYS A 48 -1.00 -9.89 -2.96
CA LYS A 48 -2.30 -9.43 -2.42
C LYS A 48 -2.56 -7.96 -2.75
N PRO A 49 -3.83 -7.57 -2.96
CA PRO A 49 -4.20 -6.17 -3.15
C PRO A 49 -4.14 -5.41 -1.83
N PHE A 50 -3.56 -4.22 -1.84
CA PHE A 50 -3.53 -3.29 -0.71
C PHE A 50 -3.85 -1.87 -1.16
N GLY A 51 -4.54 -1.14 -0.29
CA GLY A 51 -4.76 0.29 -0.46
C GLY A 51 -3.44 1.05 -0.37
N ILE A 52 -3.32 2.11 -1.17
CA ILE A 52 -2.16 2.99 -1.16
C ILE A 52 -2.55 4.30 -0.48
N VAL A 53 -1.73 4.71 0.48
CA VAL A 53 -1.82 6.04 1.08
C VAL A 53 -0.68 6.87 0.50
N LYS A 54 -1.01 7.88 -0.29
CA LYS A 54 -0.02 8.83 -0.78
C LYS A 54 0.36 9.79 0.34
N ARG A 55 1.66 9.95 0.61
CA ARG A 55 2.18 11.03 1.46
C ARG A 55 2.57 12.19 0.56
N ASP A 56 2.50 13.41 1.08
CA ASP A 56 2.97 14.60 0.37
C ASP A 56 4.43 14.42 -0.07
N GLY A 57 4.76 14.80 -1.32
CA GLY A 57 6.08 14.56 -1.92
C GLY A 57 6.20 13.27 -2.75
N PHE A 58 7.33 12.57 -2.61
CA PHE A 58 7.72 11.39 -3.40
C PHE A 58 7.57 10.07 -2.62
N GLU A 59 6.73 10.05 -1.58
CA GLU A 59 6.55 8.88 -0.73
C GLU A 59 5.13 8.32 -0.82
N PHE A 60 5.03 7.01 -0.71
CA PHE A 60 3.76 6.34 -0.48
C PHE A 60 3.88 5.33 0.65
N MET A 61 2.74 5.01 1.24
CA MET A 61 2.63 4.08 2.35
C MET A 61 1.55 3.03 2.11
N ILE A 62 1.74 1.89 2.74
CA ILE A 62 0.76 0.80 2.79
C ILE A 62 0.57 0.43 4.26
N THR A 63 -0.68 0.25 4.67
CA THR A 63 -1.01 -0.20 6.03
C THR A 63 -1.48 -1.64 5.96
N VAL A 64 -0.81 -2.51 6.71
CA VAL A 64 -0.98 -3.96 6.62
C VAL A 64 -1.33 -4.52 7.99
N ALA A 65 -2.50 -5.16 8.08
CA ALA A 65 -2.92 -5.92 9.26
C ALA A 65 -2.47 -7.39 9.14
N ALA A 66 -1.88 -7.95 10.19
CA ALA A 66 -1.35 -9.31 10.27
C ALA A 66 -2.45 -10.37 10.48
N VAL A 67 -3.33 -10.54 9.49
CA VAL A 67 -4.49 -11.46 9.56
C VAL A 67 -4.25 -12.82 8.90
N GLY A 68 -3.36 -12.90 7.91
CA GLY A 68 -3.03 -14.13 7.18
C GLY A 68 -1.52 -14.35 7.01
N ASP A 69 -1.13 -15.51 6.46
CA ASP A 69 0.28 -15.91 6.35
C ASP A 69 1.13 -14.93 5.54
N ALA A 70 0.59 -14.41 4.42
CA ALA A 70 1.22 -13.37 3.62
C ALA A 70 1.49 -12.10 4.44
N THR A 71 0.48 -11.58 5.13
CA THR A 71 0.60 -10.36 5.95
C THR A 71 1.51 -10.56 7.18
N LYS A 72 1.52 -11.76 7.78
CA LYS A 72 2.43 -12.11 8.88
C LYS A 72 3.87 -12.19 8.41
N ALA A 73 4.11 -12.66 7.19
CA ALA A 73 5.45 -12.64 6.61
C ALA A 73 5.92 -11.23 6.29
N LEU A 74 5.04 -10.39 5.74
CA LEU A 74 5.33 -8.96 5.53
C LEU A 74 5.65 -8.27 6.86
N HIS A 75 4.97 -8.62 7.95
CA HIS A 75 5.27 -8.13 9.30
C HIS A 75 6.65 -8.54 9.85
N LYS A 76 7.27 -9.60 9.30
CA LYS A 76 8.63 -10.05 9.66
C LYS A 76 9.72 -9.33 8.85
N MET A 77 9.35 -8.61 7.78
CA MET A 77 10.28 -7.85 6.97
C MET A 77 10.84 -6.66 7.75
N LYS A 78 12.06 -6.26 7.40
CA LYS A 78 12.82 -5.21 8.05
C LYS A 78 13.11 -4.08 7.08
N LEU A 79 13.58 -2.94 7.62
CA LEU A 79 14.07 -1.83 6.83
C LEU A 79 15.10 -2.32 5.80
N GLY A 80 14.95 -1.86 4.56
CA GLY A 80 15.79 -2.26 3.42
C GLY A 80 15.37 -3.55 2.70
N ASP A 81 14.45 -4.36 3.26
CA ASP A 81 13.93 -5.51 2.53
C ASP A 81 13.08 -5.05 1.33
N HIS A 82 13.11 -5.82 0.25
CA HIS A 82 12.46 -5.44 -1.01
C HIS A 82 11.09 -6.08 -1.14
N ILE A 83 10.10 -5.27 -1.53
CA ILE A 83 8.72 -5.67 -1.81
C ILE A 83 8.39 -5.30 -3.25
N GLY A 84 7.67 -6.17 -3.95
CA GLY A 84 7.22 -5.91 -5.32
C GLY A 84 5.91 -5.15 -5.34
N PHE A 85 5.84 -4.09 -6.15
CA PHE A 85 4.64 -3.28 -6.36
C PHE A 85 4.15 -3.39 -7.80
N ARG A 86 2.85 -3.61 -7.98
CA ARG A 86 2.18 -3.64 -9.28
C ARG A 86 0.89 -2.82 -9.25
N GLY A 87 0.60 -2.14 -10.36
CA GLY A 87 -0.56 -1.24 -10.49
C GLY A 87 -0.14 0.18 -10.90
N PRO A 88 -0.89 1.22 -10.50
CA PRO A 88 -2.14 1.19 -9.73
C PRO A 88 -3.30 0.53 -10.51
N TYR A 89 -4.15 -0.21 -9.81
CA TYR A 89 -5.37 -0.84 -10.32
C TYR A 89 -6.61 -0.18 -9.71
N GLY A 90 -7.76 -0.39 -10.35
CA GLY A 90 -9.05 0.18 -9.93
C GLY A 90 -9.36 1.53 -10.58
N SER A 91 -10.63 1.92 -10.49
CA SER A 91 -11.15 3.20 -10.98
C SER A 91 -11.04 4.25 -9.88
N SER A 92 -10.60 5.45 -10.24
CA SER A 92 -10.63 6.57 -9.32
C SER A 92 -12.05 7.07 -9.09
N PHE A 93 -12.31 7.59 -7.91
CA PHE A 93 -13.55 8.31 -7.63
C PHE A 93 -13.26 9.80 -7.43
N SER A 94 -14.16 10.63 -7.94
CA SER A 94 -14.16 12.07 -7.69
C SER A 94 -15.25 12.42 -6.69
N MET A 95 -14.91 13.18 -5.65
CA MET A 95 -15.89 13.65 -4.68
C MET A 95 -16.67 14.84 -5.26
N PRO A 96 -18.02 14.78 -5.38
CA PRO A 96 -18.77 15.91 -5.91
C PRO A 96 -18.82 17.08 -4.91
N GLU A 97 -18.61 18.31 -5.40
CA GLU A 97 -18.37 19.52 -4.60
C GLU A 97 -19.52 19.96 -3.66
N LYS A 98 -20.74 19.45 -3.83
CA LYS A 98 -21.95 19.92 -3.11
C LYS A 98 -22.86 18.80 -2.60
N LYS A 99 -22.33 17.89 -1.79
CA LYS A 99 -23.15 16.96 -1.01
C LYS A 99 -22.60 16.79 0.40
N SER A 100 -23.49 16.58 1.37
CA SER A 100 -23.12 16.08 2.69
C SER A 100 -22.78 14.59 2.56
N PHE A 101 -21.66 14.16 3.12
CA PHE A 101 -21.23 12.77 3.11
C PHE A 101 -21.08 12.27 4.55
N SER A 102 -21.44 11.02 4.77
CA SER A 102 -21.14 10.31 6.01
C SER A 102 -20.09 9.25 5.72
N ILE A 103 -19.04 9.22 6.53
CA ILE A 103 -18.00 8.19 6.46
C ILE A 103 -18.39 7.10 7.45
N LEU A 104 -18.66 5.89 6.98
CA LEU A 104 -18.73 4.71 7.84
C LEU A 104 -17.38 4.02 7.84
N THR A 105 -16.80 3.85 9.03
CA THR A 105 -15.58 3.09 9.28
C THR A 105 -15.92 1.86 10.12
N GLY A 106 -15.24 0.74 9.86
CA GLY A 106 -15.38 -0.53 10.59
C GLY A 106 -14.05 -1.27 10.67
#